data_AF-A0A075TY89-F1
#
_entry.id   AF-A0A075TY89-F1
#
_cell.length_a   1.000
_cell.length_b   1.000
_cell.length_c   1.000
_cell.angle_alpha   90.00
_cell.angle_beta   90.00
_cell.angle_gamma   90.00
#
_symmetry.space_group_name_H-M   'P 1'
#
loop_
_entity.id
_entity.type
_entity.pdbx_description
1 polymer ?
#
loop_
_entity_poly.entity_id
_entity_poly.type
_entity_poly.pdbx_seq_one_letter_code
_entity_poly.pdbx_strand_id
1 'polypeptide(L)'
;MIVNGDVLKQRREQLGISQGQLAQGICHQSLISRLEKDHHITSMTILQNLCARLQINVSSLVTFADQEHMPLNVIRELVEAHQYTRAKVYLQAKRLKKCLPEFALPEYHLLRGRVFLGLDEIPQAMQSLQLAMGDVGRHQPQLMVEIFTEMGAAWLAQNEIINATECLERACTIIHGLSESQTASINMIIVYTYRRQAELYIKVGDAEKAMKRVKEAMALLPSENVYHEMVALQELRIQCADILELTDDKKDAMVLAYAAAKFSRDTRLEDTVKSYQDLL
;
A
#
# COMPACT_ATOMS: atom_id res chain seq x y z
N MET A 1 15.24 14.76 -12.08
CA MET A 1 15.10 13.38 -11.56
C MET A 1 16.29 12.58 -12.04
N ILE A 2 16.99 11.90 -11.13
CA ILE A 2 18.13 11.05 -11.50
C ILE A 2 17.58 9.72 -12.04
N VAL A 3 18.03 9.34 -13.23
CA VAL A 3 17.62 8.12 -13.94
C VAL A 3 18.87 7.38 -14.34
N ASN A 4 18.87 6.06 -14.23
CA ASN A 4 19.95 5.22 -14.70
C ASN A 4 19.99 5.19 -16.24
N GLY A 5 20.65 6.21 -16.79
CA GLY A 5 20.95 6.33 -18.21
C GLY A 5 21.62 5.08 -18.81
N ASP A 6 22.41 4.33 -18.04
CA ASP A 6 23.08 3.13 -18.52
C ASP A 6 22.11 1.98 -18.77
N VAL A 7 21.13 1.78 -17.90
CA VAL A 7 20.07 0.77 -18.09
C VAL A 7 19.23 1.11 -19.32
N LEU A 8 18.93 2.40 -19.51
CA LEU A 8 18.19 2.88 -20.68
C LEU A 8 18.97 2.65 -21.97
N LYS A 9 20.26 3.00 -21.96
CA LYS A 9 21.19 2.80 -23.06
C LYS A 9 21.36 1.32 -23.41
N GLN A 10 21.58 0.48 -22.39
CA GLN A 10 21.74 -0.96 -22.55
C GLN A 10 20.48 -1.58 -23.16
N ARG A 11 19.29 -1.19 -22.69
CA ARG A 11 18.04 -1.69 -23.26
C ARG A 11 17.83 -1.21 -24.69
N ARG A 12 18.13 0.05 -24.98
CA ARG A 12 18.08 0.61 -26.34
C ARG A 12 18.98 -0.17 -27.29
N GLU A 13 20.20 -0.50 -26.86
CA GLU A 13 21.19 -1.26 -27.64
C GLU A 13 20.77 -2.72 -27.82
N GLN A 14 20.17 -3.36 -26.81
CA GLN A 14 19.56 -4.69 -26.95
C GLN A 14 18.45 -4.73 -27.99
N LEU A 15 17.67 -3.66 -28.11
CA LEU A 15 16.62 -3.52 -29.12
C LEU A 15 17.15 -3.08 -30.50
N GLY A 16 18.45 -2.78 -30.62
CA GLY A 16 19.08 -2.42 -31.89
C GLY A 16 18.65 -1.06 -32.45
N ILE A 17 18.05 -0.18 -31.64
CA ILE A 17 17.53 1.11 -32.10
C ILE A 17 18.49 2.28 -31.80
N SER A 18 18.50 3.29 -32.65
CA SER A 18 19.29 4.51 -32.47
C SER A 18 18.64 5.47 -31.46
N GLN A 19 19.43 6.40 -30.91
CA GLN A 19 18.90 7.45 -30.03
C GLN A 19 17.81 8.29 -30.73
N GLY A 20 17.95 8.53 -32.04
CA GLY A 20 16.95 9.25 -32.84
C GLY A 20 15.63 8.48 -32.97
N GLN A 21 15.70 7.17 -33.17
CA GLN A 21 14.52 6.30 -33.22
C GLN A 21 13.82 6.21 -31.86
N LEU A 22 14.59 6.13 -30.77
CA LEU A 22 14.04 6.19 -29.41
C LEU A 22 13.35 7.54 -29.14
N ALA A 23 13.93 8.65 -29.59
CA ALA A 23 13.40 9.99 -29.38
C ALA A 23 12.15 10.32 -30.24
N GLN A 24 11.96 9.65 -31.38
CA GLN A 24 10.97 10.02 -32.40
C GLN A 24 9.54 10.17 -31.86
N GLY A 25 8.95 11.35 -31.98
CA GLY A 25 7.60 11.62 -31.49
C GLY A 25 7.45 11.68 -29.96
N ILE A 26 8.56 11.65 -29.21
CA ILE A 26 8.58 11.76 -27.74
C ILE A 26 9.37 13.00 -27.31
N CYS A 27 10.60 13.15 -27.80
CA CYS A 27 11.47 14.26 -27.44
C CYS A 27 12.56 14.50 -28.50
N HIS A 28 13.44 15.48 -28.27
CA HIS A 28 14.59 15.71 -29.14
C HIS A 28 15.70 14.68 -28.85
N GLN A 29 16.42 14.20 -29.87
CA GLN A 29 17.51 13.23 -29.71
C GLN A 29 18.58 13.67 -28.70
N SER A 30 18.87 14.97 -28.63
CA SER A 30 19.83 15.55 -27.67
C SER A 30 19.39 15.40 -26.20
N LEU A 31 18.11 15.13 -25.94
CA LEU A 31 17.61 14.80 -24.61
C LEU A 31 17.93 13.34 -24.25
N ILE A 32 17.84 12.40 -25.20
CA ILE A 32 18.26 11.00 -25.01
C ILE A 32 19.76 10.91 -24.75
N SER A 33 20.56 11.63 -25.55
CA SER A 33 22.01 11.70 -25.36
C SER A 33 22.40 12.19 -23.96
N ARG A 34 21.74 13.26 -23.47
CA ARG A 34 21.91 13.75 -22.09
C ARG A 34 21.38 12.78 -21.04
N LEU A 35 20.25 12.12 -21.30
CA LEU A 35 19.69 11.13 -20.39
C LEU A 35 20.63 9.93 -20.20
N GLU A 36 21.22 9.43 -21.28
CA GLU A 36 22.15 8.30 -21.28
C GLU A 36 23.52 8.66 -20.67
N LYS A 37 23.91 9.94 -20.66
CA LYS A 37 25.23 10.39 -20.18
C LYS A 37 25.21 11.05 -18.81
N ASP A 38 24.24 11.93 -18.58
CA ASP A 38 24.16 12.80 -17.41
C ASP A 38 23.16 12.26 -16.37
N HIS A 39 22.56 11.09 -16.64
CA HIS A 39 21.64 10.38 -15.75
C HIS A 39 20.48 11.24 -15.24
N HIS A 40 19.97 12.18 -16.07
CA HIS A 40 18.99 13.15 -15.62
C HIS A 40 17.87 13.41 -16.63
N ILE A 41 16.63 13.44 -16.14
CA ILE A 41 15.45 13.86 -16.90
C ILE A 41 14.61 14.85 -16.10
N THR A 42 14.02 15.83 -16.78
CA THR A 42 13.17 16.86 -16.18
C THR A 42 11.67 16.58 -16.32
N SER A 43 11.26 15.66 -17.19
CA SER A 43 9.84 15.36 -17.44
C SER A 43 9.54 13.87 -17.23
N MET A 44 8.61 13.59 -16.31
CA MET A 44 8.10 12.25 -16.06
C MET A 44 7.32 11.69 -17.24
N THR A 45 6.56 12.54 -17.94
CA THR A 45 5.81 12.16 -19.16
C THR A 45 6.75 11.67 -20.26
N ILE A 46 7.87 12.36 -20.46
CA ILE A 46 8.90 11.92 -21.41
C ILE A 46 9.48 10.58 -20.96
N LEU A 47 9.82 10.42 -19.66
CA LEU A 47 10.36 9.17 -19.16
C LEU A 47 9.41 7.99 -19.37
N GLN A 48 8.13 8.14 -19.01
CA GLN A 48 7.11 7.11 -19.18
C GLN A 48 6.97 6.68 -20.64
N ASN A 49 6.96 7.64 -21.56
CA ASN A 49 6.88 7.35 -23.00
C ASN A 49 8.13 6.61 -23.52
N LEU A 50 9.32 6.97 -23.02
CA LEU A 50 10.56 6.25 -23.36
C LEU A 50 10.58 4.84 -22.79
N CYS A 51 10.14 4.68 -21.54
CA CYS A 51 10.02 3.37 -20.86
C CYS A 51 9.03 2.46 -21.58
N ALA A 52 7.89 3.00 -21.99
CA ALA A 52 6.89 2.27 -22.78
C ALA A 52 7.46 1.78 -24.11
N ARG A 53 8.23 2.63 -24.81
CA ARG A 53 8.89 2.26 -26.07
C ARG A 53 9.98 1.20 -25.89
N LEU A 54 10.70 1.25 -24.77
CA LEU A 54 11.76 0.28 -24.43
C LEU A 54 11.23 -0.98 -23.73
N GLN A 55 9.92 -1.03 -23.47
CA GLN A 55 9.23 -2.11 -22.74
C GLN A 55 9.89 -2.44 -21.40
N ILE A 56 10.21 -1.39 -20.63
CA ILE A 56 10.80 -1.49 -19.29
C ILE A 56 9.96 -0.72 -18.31
N ASN A 57 9.86 -1.22 -17.08
CA ASN A 57 9.14 -0.51 -16.04
C ASN A 57 9.97 0.71 -15.60
N VAL A 58 9.30 1.86 -15.42
CA VAL A 58 9.96 3.08 -14.92
C VAL A 58 10.70 2.81 -13.60
N SER A 59 10.15 1.94 -12.74
CA SER A 59 10.77 1.55 -11.46
C SER A 59 12.15 0.89 -11.61
N SER A 60 12.43 0.26 -12.75
CA SER A 60 13.73 -0.36 -13.05
C SER A 60 14.81 0.63 -13.50
N LEU A 61 14.39 1.80 -13.98
CA LEU A 61 15.27 2.85 -14.51
C LEU A 61 15.61 3.91 -13.47
N VAL A 62 14.76 4.12 -12.48
CA VAL A 62 15.06 5.07 -11.43
C VAL A 62 15.95 4.37 -10.40
N THR A 63 17.27 4.51 -10.55
CA THR A 63 18.16 4.32 -9.40
C THR A 63 17.92 5.53 -8.50
N PHE A 64 17.31 5.31 -7.33
CA PHE A 64 17.09 6.34 -6.32
C PHE A 64 18.43 6.76 -5.68
N ALA A 65 19.30 7.35 -6.49
CA ALA A 65 20.58 7.90 -6.06
C ALA A 65 20.37 9.12 -5.14
N ASP A 66 19.23 9.79 -5.25
CA ASP A 66 18.76 10.75 -4.26
C ASP A 66 17.67 10.12 -3.40
N GLN A 67 18.05 9.68 -2.19
CA GLN A 67 17.11 9.44 -1.09
C GLN A 67 16.25 10.70 -0.78
N GLU A 68 16.64 11.87 -1.31
CA GLU A 68 16.02 13.16 -1.09
C GLU A 68 14.78 13.46 -1.96
N HIS A 69 14.55 12.71 -3.06
CA HIS A 69 13.50 13.00 -4.05
C HIS A 69 12.63 11.79 -4.39
N MET A 70 12.20 11.05 -3.37
CA MET A 70 11.40 9.84 -3.50
C MET A 70 9.90 10.18 -3.71
N PRO A 71 9.25 9.84 -4.85
CA PRO A 71 7.81 10.06 -5.01
C PRO A 71 6.97 9.28 -3.98
N LEU A 72 5.86 9.87 -3.52
CA LEU A 72 4.99 9.26 -2.50
C LEU A 72 4.42 7.92 -2.95
N ASN A 73 4.14 7.72 -4.23
CA ASN A 73 3.64 6.44 -4.75
C ASN A 73 4.65 5.29 -4.57
N VAL A 74 5.95 5.55 -4.69
CA VAL A 74 6.98 4.52 -4.43
C VAL A 74 7.02 4.19 -2.94
N ILE A 75 6.87 5.19 -2.07
CA ILE A 75 6.78 4.96 -0.62
C ILE A 75 5.52 4.16 -0.30
N ARG A 76 4.39 4.43 -0.96
CA ARG A 76 3.15 3.67 -0.82
C ARG A 76 3.35 2.20 -1.22
N GLU A 77 4.00 1.92 -2.35
CA GLU A 77 4.34 0.55 -2.78
C GLU A 77 5.20 -0.17 -1.72
N LEU A 78 6.17 0.52 -1.11
CA LEU A 78 6.98 -0.05 -0.02
C LEU A 78 6.14 -0.36 1.22
N VAL A 79 5.19 0.50 1.57
CA VAL A 79 4.26 0.30 2.70
C VAL A 79 3.34 -0.89 2.45
N GLU A 80 2.81 -1.02 1.23
CA GLU A 80 1.95 -2.15 0.81
C GLU A 80 2.75 -3.47 0.78
N ALA A 81 4.02 -3.41 0.42
CA ALA A 81 4.96 -4.54 0.51
C ALA A 81 5.50 -4.79 1.93
N HIS A 82 4.94 -4.13 2.96
CA HIS A 82 5.34 -4.27 4.37
C HIS A 82 6.83 -3.96 4.64
N GLN A 83 7.48 -3.18 3.76
CA GLN A 83 8.88 -2.75 3.89
C GLN A 83 9.02 -1.45 4.70
N TYR A 84 8.43 -1.42 5.90
CA TYR A 84 8.30 -0.20 6.71
C TYR A 84 9.64 0.46 7.06
N THR A 85 10.69 -0.33 7.33
CA THR A 85 12.03 0.20 7.63
C THR A 85 12.60 0.99 6.46
N ARG A 86 12.43 0.50 5.23
CA ARG A 86 12.88 1.21 4.02
C ARG A 86 12.03 2.45 3.77
N ALA A 87 10.70 2.33 3.88
CA ALA A 87 9.78 3.46 3.74
C ALA A 87 10.10 4.59 4.75
N LYS A 88 10.45 4.24 6.00
CA LYS A 88 10.85 5.20 7.04
C LYS A 88 12.06 6.04 6.65
N VAL A 89 13.08 5.42 6.05
CA VAL A 89 14.29 6.12 5.58
C VAL A 89 13.92 7.21 4.57
N TYR A 90 13.07 6.88 3.58
CA TYR A 90 12.64 7.85 2.58
C TYR A 90 11.75 8.96 3.15
N LEU A 91 10.83 8.63 4.07
CA LEU A 91 9.97 9.62 4.72
C LEU A 91 10.74 10.59 5.64
N GLN A 92 11.90 10.19 6.16
CA GLN A 92 12.75 11.04 7.01
C GLN A 92 13.69 11.95 6.22
N ALA A 93 13.72 11.84 4.88
CA ALA A 93 14.53 12.71 4.04
C ALA A 93 14.09 14.17 4.16
N LYS A 94 14.99 15.04 4.65
CA LYS A 94 14.70 16.45 4.97
C LYS A 94 14.10 17.26 3.81
N ARG A 95 14.43 16.92 2.57
CA ARG A 95 13.94 17.61 1.37
C ARG A 95 12.58 17.13 0.89
N LEU A 96 12.17 15.90 1.20
CA LEU A 96 10.91 15.34 0.73
C LEU A 96 9.73 16.24 1.11
N LYS A 97 9.52 16.49 2.42
CA LYS A 97 8.43 17.36 2.89
C LYS A 97 8.50 18.78 2.33
N LYS A 98 9.70 19.33 2.12
CA LYS A 98 9.88 20.71 1.61
C LYS A 98 9.51 20.86 0.14
N CYS A 99 9.63 19.80 -0.65
CA CYS A 99 9.34 19.82 -2.09
C CYS A 99 7.92 19.35 -2.43
N LEU A 100 7.16 18.86 -1.45
CA LEU A 100 5.79 18.41 -1.66
C LEU A 100 4.83 19.60 -1.76
N PRO A 101 3.89 19.57 -2.73
CA PRO A 101 2.81 20.53 -2.76
C PRO A 101 1.87 20.32 -1.57
N GLU A 102 1.19 21.38 -1.13
CA GLU A 102 0.32 21.37 0.06
C GLU A 102 -0.76 20.28 -0.01
N PHE A 103 -1.37 20.08 -1.19
CA PHE A 103 -2.39 19.04 -1.40
C PHE A 103 -1.89 17.60 -1.23
N ALA A 104 -0.57 17.38 -1.25
CA ALA A 104 0.06 16.06 -1.06
C ALA A 104 0.58 15.84 0.36
N LEU A 105 0.57 16.88 1.22
CA LEU A 105 0.96 16.75 2.63
C LEU A 105 0.07 15.75 3.41
N PRO A 106 -1.26 15.69 3.19
CA PRO A 106 -2.10 14.69 3.84
C PRO A 106 -1.65 13.26 3.53
N GLU A 107 -1.34 12.96 2.26
CA GLU A 107 -0.87 11.64 1.84
C GLU A 107 0.49 11.31 2.46
N TYR A 108 1.42 12.27 2.47
CA TYR A 108 2.70 12.10 3.15
C TYR A 108 2.52 11.77 4.63
N HIS A 109 1.64 12.49 5.32
CA HIS A 109 1.36 12.29 6.73
C HIS A 109 0.65 10.95 7.00
N LEU A 110 -0.25 10.51 6.11
CA LEU A 110 -0.86 9.18 6.15
C LEU A 110 0.21 8.09 6.02
N LEU A 111 1.06 8.14 4.99
CA LEU A 111 2.11 7.13 4.77
C LEU A 111 3.07 7.06 5.96
N ARG A 112 3.40 8.21 6.56
CA ARG A 112 4.18 8.28 7.79
C ARG A 112 3.47 7.64 8.98
N GLY A 113 2.16 7.85 9.11
CA GLY A 113 1.31 7.16 10.09
C GLY A 113 1.36 5.63 9.92
N ARG A 114 1.16 5.14 8.70
CA ARG A 114 1.19 3.70 8.36
C ARG A 114 2.54 3.05 8.65
N VAL A 115 3.64 3.74 8.30
CA VAL A 115 5.00 3.27 8.59
C VAL A 115 5.25 3.16 10.09
N PHE A 116 4.83 4.15 10.87
CA PHE A 116 4.99 4.09 12.34
C PHE A 116 4.11 3.01 12.96
N LEU A 117 2.88 2.80 12.47
CA LEU A 117 2.03 1.68 12.90
C LEU A 117 2.69 0.33 12.63
N GLY A 118 3.21 0.14 11.41
CA GLY A 118 3.89 -1.11 11.03
C GLY A 118 5.21 -1.36 11.77
N LEU A 119 5.75 -0.34 12.45
CA LEU A 119 6.93 -0.43 13.32
C LEU A 119 6.56 -0.40 14.81
N ASP A 120 5.28 -0.49 15.15
CA ASP A 120 4.75 -0.45 16.52
C ASP A 120 5.06 0.85 17.29
N GLU A 121 5.32 1.95 16.57
CA GLU A 121 5.55 3.29 17.12
C GLU A 121 4.23 4.07 17.20
N ILE A 122 3.29 3.56 18.01
CA ILE A 122 1.88 4.04 18.04
C ILE A 122 1.72 5.55 18.32
N PRO A 123 2.45 6.18 19.26
CA PRO A 123 2.32 7.62 19.49
C PRO A 123 2.70 8.46 18.25
N GLN A 124 3.80 8.10 17.57
CA GLN A 124 4.28 8.78 16.37
C GLN A 124 3.33 8.56 15.18
N ALA A 125 2.73 7.36 15.11
CA ALA A 125 1.68 7.07 14.16
C ALA A 125 0.47 7.98 14.35
N MET A 126 -0.09 8.01 15.56
CA MET A 126 -1.27 8.82 15.87
C MET A 126 -1.02 10.30 15.59
N GLN A 127 0.14 10.84 16.01
CA GLN A 127 0.52 12.21 15.70
C GLN A 127 0.54 12.48 14.19
N SER A 128 1.10 11.56 13.41
CA SER A 128 1.18 11.73 11.94
C SER A 128 -0.20 11.65 11.29
N LEU A 129 -1.07 10.77 11.77
CA LEU A 129 -2.45 10.64 11.28
C LEU A 129 -3.32 11.85 11.63
N GLN A 130 -3.14 12.43 12.82
CA GLN A 130 -3.81 13.67 13.21
C GLN A 130 -3.40 14.85 12.31
N LEU A 131 -2.11 14.94 11.95
CA LEU A 131 -1.64 15.93 10.97
C LEU A 131 -2.27 15.68 9.59
N ALA A 132 -2.33 14.42 9.14
CA ALA A 132 -2.98 14.07 7.88
C ALA A 132 -4.44 14.50 7.86
N MET A 133 -5.17 14.29 8.96
CA MET A 133 -6.57 14.65 9.10
C MET A 133 -6.79 16.17 9.22
N GLY A 134 -5.82 16.92 9.75
CA GLY A 134 -5.87 18.38 9.77
C GLY A 134 -5.70 19.01 8.38
N ASP A 135 -4.84 18.41 7.55
CA ASP A 135 -4.49 18.93 6.23
C ASP A 135 -5.41 18.40 5.10
N VAL A 136 -6.13 17.30 5.32
CA VAL A 136 -6.95 16.67 4.27
C VAL A 136 -8.13 17.55 3.86
N GLY A 137 -8.18 17.87 2.56
CA GLY A 137 -9.26 18.66 2.00
C GLY A 137 -10.56 17.87 1.84
N ARG A 138 -11.70 18.57 1.89
CA ARG A 138 -13.05 17.98 1.67
C ARG A 138 -13.22 17.23 0.34
N HIS A 139 -12.37 17.51 -0.64
CA HIS A 139 -12.38 16.90 -1.97
C HIS A 139 -11.56 15.59 -2.05
N GLN A 140 -11.01 15.10 -0.93
CA GLN A 140 -10.20 13.87 -0.88
C GLN A 140 -10.87 12.78 -0.01
N PRO A 141 -12.09 12.32 -0.34
CA PRO A 141 -12.83 11.37 0.50
C PRO A 141 -12.15 10.03 0.66
N GLN A 142 -11.45 9.56 -0.37
CA GLN A 142 -10.69 8.30 -0.34
C GLN A 142 -9.58 8.35 0.70
N LEU A 143 -8.84 9.47 0.74
CA LEU A 143 -7.78 9.67 1.71
C LEU A 143 -8.32 9.81 3.14
N MET A 144 -9.47 10.46 3.32
CA MET A 144 -10.15 10.51 4.62
C MET A 144 -10.50 9.12 5.14
N VAL A 145 -10.99 8.22 4.27
CA VAL A 145 -11.27 6.81 4.64
C VAL A 145 -10.00 6.09 5.09
N GLU A 146 -8.89 6.24 4.34
CA GLU A 146 -7.60 5.66 4.74
C GLU A 146 -7.12 6.19 6.10
N ILE A 147 -7.17 7.52 6.31
CA ILE A 147 -6.75 8.15 7.56
C ILE A 147 -7.58 7.63 8.74
N PHE A 148 -8.92 7.62 8.62
CA PHE A 148 -9.78 7.08 9.67
C PHE A 148 -9.54 5.58 9.92
N THR A 149 -9.28 4.80 8.88
CA THR A 149 -8.98 3.37 8.99
C THR A 149 -7.71 3.14 9.80
N GLU A 150 -6.64 3.89 9.51
CA GLU A 150 -5.36 3.77 10.21
C GLU A 150 -5.42 4.38 11.63
N MET A 151 -6.21 5.44 11.85
CA MET A 151 -6.49 5.94 13.21
C MET A 151 -7.22 4.89 14.05
N GLY A 152 -8.20 4.19 13.45
CA GLY A 152 -8.89 3.07 14.08
C GLY A 152 -7.92 1.98 14.51
N ALA A 153 -6.99 1.59 13.63
CA ALA A 153 -5.94 0.63 13.95
C ALA A 153 -5.03 1.10 15.10
N ALA A 154 -4.63 2.37 15.10
CA ALA A 154 -3.80 2.95 16.15
C ALA A 154 -4.50 3.02 17.52
N TRP A 155 -5.82 3.24 17.54
CA TRP A 155 -6.62 3.18 18.77
C TRP A 155 -6.82 1.75 19.26
N LEU A 156 -7.05 0.79 18.36
CA LEU A 156 -7.11 -0.64 18.71
C LEU A 156 -5.81 -1.13 19.35
N ALA A 157 -4.65 -0.70 18.82
CA ALA A 157 -3.35 -1.02 19.39
C ALA A 157 -3.18 -0.50 20.83
N GLN A 158 -3.86 0.60 21.18
CA GLN A 158 -3.90 1.17 22.54
C GLN A 158 -5.04 0.60 23.40
N ASN A 159 -5.82 -0.37 22.88
CA ASN A 159 -6.99 -0.92 23.52
C ASN A 159 -8.13 0.11 23.78
N GLU A 160 -8.12 1.22 23.03
CA GLU A 160 -9.12 2.29 23.10
C GLU A 160 -10.28 2.02 22.14
N ILE A 161 -11.16 1.10 22.54
CA ILE A 161 -12.24 0.55 21.70
C ILE A 161 -13.24 1.62 21.21
N ILE A 162 -13.59 2.59 22.06
CA ILE A 162 -14.58 3.62 21.72
C ILE A 162 -14.06 4.49 20.58
N ASN A 163 -12.83 5.01 20.71
CA ASN A 163 -12.21 5.86 19.71
C ASN A 163 -11.95 5.10 18.39
N ALA A 164 -11.58 3.82 18.48
CA ALA A 164 -11.43 2.96 17.32
C ALA A 164 -12.76 2.79 16.56
N THR A 165 -13.84 2.54 17.30
CA THR A 165 -15.20 2.40 16.74
C THR A 165 -15.62 3.66 16.02
N GLU A 166 -15.49 4.82 16.65
CA GLU A 166 -15.86 6.11 16.04
C GLU A 166 -15.08 6.38 14.74
N CYS A 167 -13.78 6.10 14.71
CA CYS A 167 -12.97 6.28 13.51
C CYS A 167 -13.45 5.37 12.37
N LEU A 168 -13.66 4.08 12.65
CA LEU A 168 -14.08 3.11 11.63
C LEU A 168 -15.53 3.36 11.15
N GLU A 169 -16.42 3.83 12.01
CA GLU A 169 -17.77 4.24 11.61
C GLU A 169 -17.76 5.47 10.70
N ARG A 170 -16.90 6.45 10.98
CA ARG A 170 -16.71 7.61 10.08
C ARG A 170 -16.17 7.18 8.72
N ALA A 171 -15.20 6.27 8.68
CA ALA A 171 -14.69 5.67 7.44
C ALA A 171 -15.83 5.00 6.64
N CYS A 172 -16.65 4.17 7.29
CA CYS A 172 -17.81 3.55 6.66
C CYS A 172 -18.83 4.57 6.17
N THR A 173 -19.14 5.61 6.94
CA THR A 173 -20.10 6.65 6.53
C THR A 173 -19.67 7.30 5.22
N ILE A 174 -18.38 7.57 5.06
CA ILE A 174 -17.83 8.10 3.81
C ILE A 174 -17.97 7.08 2.69
N ILE A 175 -17.58 5.81 2.91
CA ILE A 175 -17.70 4.73 1.91
C ILE A 175 -19.14 4.60 1.39
N HIS A 176 -20.14 4.58 2.27
CA HIS A 176 -21.55 4.48 1.87
C HIS A 176 -22.07 5.72 1.10
N GLY A 177 -21.41 6.87 1.27
CA GLY A 177 -21.73 8.10 0.53
C GLY A 177 -21.08 8.20 -0.85
N LEU A 178 -20.21 7.25 -1.23
CA LEU A 178 -19.56 7.25 -2.54
C LEU A 178 -20.47 6.64 -3.62
N SER A 179 -20.31 7.12 -4.85
CA SER A 179 -20.97 6.51 -6.01
C SER A 179 -20.36 5.15 -6.36
N GLU A 180 -21.11 4.29 -7.06
CA GLU A 180 -20.66 2.94 -7.44
C GLU A 180 -19.31 2.92 -8.17
N SER A 181 -19.08 3.88 -9.08
CA SER A 181 -17.81 4.01 -9.80
C SER A 181 -16.64 4.39 -8.89
N GLN A 182 -16.88 5.24 -7.89
CA GLN A 182 -15.88 5.62 -6.90
C GLN A 182 -15.56 4.45 -5.97
N THR A 183 -16.58 3.72 -5.52
CA THR A 183 -16.44 2.54 -4.67
C THR A 183 -15.59 1.47 -5.35
N ALA A 184 -15.87 1.17 -6.62
CA ALA A 184 -15.09 0.23 -7.40
C ALA A 184 -13.60 0.60 -7.51
N SER A 185 -13.28 1.91 -7.54
CA SER A 185 -11.89 2.40 -7.60
C SER A 185 -11.11 2.22 -6.30
N ILE A 186 -11.79 1.97 -5.17
CA ILE A 186 -11.19 1.93 -3.82
C ILE A 186 -11.39 0.59 -3.10
N ASN A 187 -11.65 -0.50 -3.82
CA ASN A 187 -11.89 -1.82 -3.23
C ASN A 187 -10.86 -2.19 -2.17
N MET A 188 -9.57 -1.99 -2.42
CA MET A 188 -8.52 -2.28 -1.43
C MET A 188 -8.64 -1.43 -0.16
N ILE A 189 -9.01 -0.15 -0.28
CA ILE A 189 -9.25 0.71 0.90
C ILE A 189 -10.41 0.15 1.72
N ILE A 190 -11.49 -0.26 1.07
CA ILE A 190 -12.67 -0.86 1.72
C ILE A 190 -12.28 -2.18 2.40
N VAL A 191 -11.49 -3.02 1.75
CA VAL A 191 -10.95 -4.27 2.31
C VAL A 191 -10.17 -3.98 3.59
N TYR A 192 -9.25 -3.01 3.58
CA TYR A 192 -8.50 -2.61 4.78
C TYR A 192 -9.44 -2.12 5.89
N THR A 193 -10.44 -1.29 5.57
CA THR A 193 -11.41 -0.80 6.55
C THR A 193 -12.21 -1.95 7.18
N TYR A 194 -12.71 -2.89 6.37
CA TYR A 194 -13.47 -4.04 6.87
C TYR A 194 -12.61 -5.01 7.68
N ARG A 195 -11.34 -5.19 7.31
CA ARG A 195 -10.38 -5.93 8.13
C ARG A 195 -10.24 -5.30 9.52
N ARG A 196 -10.04 -3.98 9.60
CA ARG A 196 -9.96 -3.26 10.90
C ARG A 196 -11.25 -3.35 11.71
N GLN A 197 -12.41 -3.35 11.06
CA GLN A 197 -13.68 -3.59 11.74
C GLN A 197 -13.80 -5.01 12.28
N ALA A 198 -13.33 -6.01 11.54
CA ALA A 198 -13.30 -7.39 12.03
C ALA A 198 -12.39 -7.54 13.26
N GLU A 199 -11.20 -6.92 13.24
CA GLU A 199 -10.29 -6.85 14.40
C GLU A 199 -10.97 -6.19 15.62
N LEU A 200 -11.67 -5.06 15.41
CA LEU A 200 -12.45 -4.39 16.45
C LEU A 200 -13.54 -5.32 17.01
N TYR A 201 -14.33 -5.96 16.15
CA TYR A 201 -15.44 -6.81 16.60
C TYR A 201 -14.96 -8.06 17.35
N ILE A 202 -13.84 -8.67 16.95
CA ILE A 202 -13.18 -9.73 17.74
C ILE A 202 -12.82 -9.22 19.13
N LYS A 203 -12.23 -8.02 19.24
CA LYS A 203 -11.87 -7.41 20.54
C LYS A 203 -13.07 -7.13 21.44
N VAL A 204 -14.22 -6.79 20.85
CA VAL A 204 -15.48 -6.56 21.57
C VAL A 204 -16.20 -7.88 21.90
N GLY A 205 -15.76 -9.01 21.34
CA GLY A 205 -16.36 -10.33 21.53
C GLY A 205 -17.52 -10.65 20.58
N ASP A 206 -17.71 -9.85 19.54
CA ASP A 206 -18.74 -10.04 18.51
C ASP A 206 -18.16 -10.76 17.29
N ALA A 207 -17.87 -12.05 17.45
CA ALA A 207 -17.25 -12.86 16.40
C ALA A 207 -18.16 -13.04 15.16
N GLU A 208 -19.48 -12.95 15.31
CA GLU A 208 -20.42 -13.03 14.18
C GLU A 208 -20.28 -11.83 13.24
N LYS A 209 -20.27 -10.61 13.79
CA LYS A 209 -20.03 -9.40 12.99
C LYS A 209 -18.63 -9.37 12.40
N ALA A 210 -17.64 -9.84 13.14
CA ALA A 210 -16.28 -9.96 12.63
C ALA A 210 -16.22 -10.89 11.40
N MET A 211 -16.80 -12.09 11.51
CA MET A 211 -16.89 -13.06 10.42
C MET A 211 -17.61 -12.48 9.20
N LYS A 212 -18.69 -11.72 9.41
CA LYS A 212 -19.39 -11.02 8.33
C LYS A 212 -18.48 -10.03 7.61
N ARG A 213 -17.75 -9.17 8.34
CA ARG A 213 -16.81 -8.21 7.75
C ARG A 213 -15.66 -8.87 7.02
N VAL A 214 -15.14 -9.99 7.53
CA VAL A 214 -14.11 -10.77 6.83
C VAL A 214 -14.64 -11.29 5.49
N LYS A 215 -15.86 -11.84 5.45
CA LYS A 215 -16.49 -12.32 4.20
C LYS A 215 -16.72 -11.19 3.20
N GLU A 216 -17.21 -10.04 3.66
CA GLU A 216 -17.37 -8.84 2.82
C GLU A 216 -16.04 -8.35 2.26
N ALA A 217 -14.97 -8.32 3.06
CA ALA A 217 -13.63 -7.95 2.61
C ALA A 217 -13.09 -8.93 1.58
N MET A 218 -13.23 -10.24 1.81
CA MET A 218 -12.76 -11.26 0.87
C MET A 218 -13.46 -11.18 -0.49
N ALA A 219 -14.74 -10.81 -0.53
CA ALA A 219 -15.50 -10.67 -1.78
C ALA A 219 -15.00 -9.50 -2.66
N LEU A 220 -14.32 -8.52 -2.06
CA LEU A 220 -13.77 -7.34 -2.74
C LEU A 220 -12.28 -7.46 -3.07
N LEU A 221 -11.62 -8.53 -2.60
CA LEU A 221 -10.20 -8.74 -2.77
C LEU A 221 -9.88 -9.01 -4.27
N PRO A 222 -8.91 -8.31 -4.89
CA PRO A 222 -8.54 -8.57 -6.27
C PRO A 222 -7.84 -9.93 -6.43
N SER A 223 -7.80 -10.46 -7.65
CA SER A 223 -7.24 -11.79 -7.93
C SER A 223 -5.70 -11.86 -7.96
N GLU A 224 -4.99 -10.73 -8.00
CA GLU A 224 -3.53 -10.68 -8.19
C GLU A 224 -2.81 -9.94 -7.05
N ASN A 225 -1.65 -10.45 -6.64
CA ASN A 225 -0.67 -9.79 -5.77
C ASN A 225 -1.14 -9.29 -4.38
N VAL A 226 -2.16 -9.92 -3.80
CA VAL A 226 -2.73 -9.55 -2.49
C VAL A 226 -2.56 -10.61 -1.40
N TYR A 227 -1.48 -11.40 -1.50
CA TYR A 227 -1.25 -12.54 -0.61
C TYR A 227 -1.17 -12.15 0.88
N HIS A 228 -0.53 -11.04 1.23
CA HIS A 228 -0.44 -10.58 2.62
C HIS A 228 -1.82 -10.29 3.23
N GLU A 229 -2.66 -9.56 2.50
CA GLU A 229 -4.01 -9.26 2.97
C GLU A 229 -4.92 -10.48 2.95
N MET A 230 -4.74 -11.38 1.98
CA MET A 230 -5.44 -12.66 1.97
C MET A 230 -5.13 -13.47 3.23
N VAL A 231 -3.85 -13.60 3.59
CA VAL A 231 -3.44 -14.30 4.82
C VAL A 231 -4.01 -13.61 6.06
N ALA A 232 -3.89 -12.29 6.17
CA ALA A 232 -4.43 -11.54 7.31
C ALA A 232 -5.95 -11.73 7.48
N LEU A 233 -6.72 -11.72 6.39
CA LEU A 233 -8.16 -12.00 6.43
C LEU A 233 -8.47 -13.45 6.83
N GLN A 234 -7.69 -14.43 6.35
CA GLN A 234 -7.87 -15.81 6.77
C GLN A 234 -7.51 -16.01 8.24
N GLU A 235 -6.48 -15.34 8.77
CA GLU A 235 -6.14 -15.38 10.20
C GLU A 235 -7.30 -14.89 11.08
N LEU A 236 -7.96 -13.79 10.67
CA LEU A 236 -9.17 -13.32 11.36
C LEU A 236 -10.34 -14.29 11.21
N ARG A 237 -10.49 -14.94 10.04
CA ARG A 237 -11.50 -15.99 9.83
C ARG A 237 -11.27 -17.17 10.76
N ILE A 238 -10.02 -17.61 10.92
CA ILE A 238 -9.63 -18.69 11.85
C ILE A 238 -10.01 -18.30 13.28
N GLN A 239 -9.65 -17.09 13.73
CA GLN A 239 -10.01 -16.61 15.08
C GLN A 239 -11.53 -16.57 15.29
N CYS A 240 -12.29 -16.09 14.30
CA CYS A 240 -13.76 -16.07 14.39
C CYS A 240 -14.32 -17.50 14.42
N ALA A 241 -13.82 -18.40 13.57
CA ALA A 241 -14.26 -19.79 13.53
C ALA A 241 -13.94 -20.53 14.83
N ASP A 242 -12.81 -20.23 15.48
CA ASP A 242 -12.47 -20.76 16.79
C ASP A 242 -13.44 -20.30 17.88
N ILE A 243 -13.78 -19.01 17.92
CA ILE A 243 -14.73 -18.46 18.91
C ILE A 243 -16.15 -19.01 18.68
N LEU A 244 -16.53 -19.25 17.42
CA LEU A 244 -17.84 -19.75 17.02
C LEU A 244 -17.93 -21.29 16.96
N GLU A 245 -16.85 -21.99 17.32
CA GLU A 245 -16.76 -23.46 17.29
C GLU A 245 -17.02 -24.09 15.88
N LEU A 246 -16.69 -23.37 14.81
CA LEU A 246 -16.87 -23.78 13.41
C LEU A 246 -15.64 -24.51 12.87
N THR A 247 -15.51 -25.80 13.23
CA THR A 247 -14.30 -26.59 12.94
C THR A 247 -13.95 -26.75 11.46
N ASP A 248 -14.93 -26.98 10.58
CA ASP A 248 -14.68 -27.12 9.13
C ASP A 248 -14.24 -25.79 8.52
N ASP A 249 -14.93 -24.71 8.87
CA ASP A 249 -14.66 -23.36 8.39
C ASP A 249 -13.25 -22.88 8.81
N LYS A 250 -12.80 -23.29 10.00
CA LYS A 250 -11.45 -23.08 10.50
C LYS A 250 -10.41 -23.77 9.62
N LYS A 251 -10.59 -25.07 9.34
CA LYS A 251 -9.66 -25.85 8.51
C LYS A 251 -9.56 -25.27 7.12
N ASP A 252 -10.69 -24.93 6.50
CA ASP A 252 -10.72 -24.28 5.19
C ASP A 252 -9.94 -22.97 5.18
N ALA A 253 -10.11 -22.13 6.20
CA ALA A 253 -9.36 -20.89 6.33
C ALA A 253 -7.85 -21.12 6.49
N MET A 254 -7.45 -22.13 7.27
CA MET A 254 -6.04 -22.53 7.43
C MET A 254 -5.41 -23.00 6.12
N VAL A 255 -6.11 -23.82 5.33
CA VAL A 255 -5.65 -24.26 4.00
C VAL A 255 -5.42 -23.06 3.09
N LEU A 256 -6.39 -22.15 3.02
CA LEU A 256 -6.32 -20.97 2.16
C LEU A 256 -5.19 -20.01 2.59
N ALA A 257 -5.00 -19.80 3.90
CA ALA A 257 -3.89 -19.02 4.42
C ALA A 257 -2.53 -19.63 4.04
N TYR A 258 -2.39 -20.94 4.23
CA TYR A 258 -1.17 -21.66 3.89
C TYR A 258 -0.85 -21.58 2.39
N ALA A 259 -1.85 -21.81 1.54
CA ALA A 259 -1.69 -21.71 0.09
C ALA A 259 -1.27 -20.30 -0.33
N ALA A 260 -1.94 -19.26 0.18
CA ALA A 260 -1.63 -17.87 -0.13
C ALA A 260 -0.19 -17.50 0.26
N ALA A 261 0.25 -17.92 1.44
CA ALA A 261 1.62 -17.70 1.89
C ALA A 261 2.65 -18.40 0.97
N LYS A 262 2.41 -19.65 0.57
CA LYS A 262 3.29 -20.38 -0.35
C LYS A 262 3.36 -19.75 -1.74
N PHE A 263 2.23 -19.26 -2.26
CA PHE A 263 2.23 -18.57 -3.55
C PHE A 263 2.89 -17.19 -3.51
N SER A 264 2.92 -16.55 -2.34
CA SER A 264 3.60 -15.25 -2.17
C SER A 264 5.10 -15.31 -2.40
N ARG A 265 5.74 -16.47 -2.17
CA ARG A 265 7.20 -16.66 -2.13
C ARG A 265 7.92 -15.74 -1.13
N ASP A 266 7.21 -15.16 -0.18
CA ASP A 266 7.79 -14.43 0.94
C ASP A 266 8.02 -15.38 2.11
N THR A 267 9.29 -15.61 2.43
CA THR A 267 9.72 -16.43 3.57
C THR A 267 9.09 -15.99 4.89
N ARG A 268 8.85 -14.70 5.10
CA ARG A 268 8.26 -14.20 6.35
C ARG A 268 6.80 -14.59 6.47
N LEU A 269 6.06 -14.52 5.37
CA LEU A 269 4.65 -14.90 5.32
C LEU A 269 4.49 -16.43 5.40
N GLU A 270 5.43 -17.18 4.81
CA GLU A 270 5.47 -18.63 5.00
C GLU A 270 5.72 -19.02 6.45
N ASP A 271 6.58 -18.29 7.16
CA ASP A 271 6.88 -18.54 8.57
C ASP A 271 5.65 -18.38 9.48
N THR A 272 4.75 -17.44 9.20
CA THR A 272 3.55 -17.22 10.04
C THR A 272 2.55 -18.36 9.97
N VAL A 273 2.48 -19.05 8.82
CA VAL A 273 1.52 -20.15 8.58
C VAL A 273 2.14 -21.55 8.73
N LYS A 274 3.43 -21.66 9.09
CA LYS A 274 4.12 -22.96 9.22
C LYS A 274 3.41 -23.93 10.15
N SER A 275 2.86 -23.44 11.26
CA SER A 275 2.12 -24.24 12.24
C SER A 275 0.85 -24.88 11.68
N TYR A 276 0.30 -24.35 10.58
CA TYR A 276 -0.91 -24.91 9.96
C TYR A 276 -0.60 -26.23 9.26
N GLN A 277 0.64 -26.43 8.80
CA GLN A 277 1.05 -27.66 8.12
C GLN A 277 0.94 -28.90 9.00
N ASP A 278 1.12 -28.76 10.32
CA ASP A 278 1.03 -29.87 11.26
C ASP A 278 -0.43 -30.17 11.68
N LEU A 279 -1.37 -29.28 11.35
CA LEU A 279 -2.78 -29.30 11.76
C LEU A 279 -3.74 -29.63 10.61
N LEU A 280 -3.24 -29.66 9.37
CA LEU A 280 -3.95 -29.99 8.13
C LEU A 280 -3.72 -31.45 7.74
#